data_AF-A0AAW1KDC3-F1
#
_entry.id   AF-A0AAW1KDC3-F1
#
_cell.length_a   1.000
_cell.length_b   1.000
_cell.length_c   1.000
_cell.angle_alpha   90.00
_cell.angle_beta   90.00
_cell.angle_gamma   90.00
#
_symmetry.space_group_name_H-M   'P 1'
#
loop_
_entity.id
_entity.type
_entity.pdbx_description
1 polymer ?
#
loop_
_entity_poly.entity_id
_entity_poly.type
_entity_poly.pdbx_seq_one_letter_code
_entity_poly.pdbx_strand_id
1 'polypeptide(L)'
;MATAFLKRQNLFTNCRHYIFSNGQNHNNNYQMIYSHITNRGAHHKHNHQRNVKYYSRFSNMFRRSREVSGPIVFGSSVSGVSSSSSKKSVGRVLSKVGFVGWYLGMIKSRPIVTKSLTSSLIYVVADFTSQTIALPSSEPYDYMRTSRMAGYGLVILGPTLHFWFNFMSNILPARDLPTTAKKMALGQTVYGPFMNVIFFSLNAALQGEDSSEIVARLKRDLIPTMLNGLMYWPLCDFITFKFTPVHLQPLVSNGFSYMWTVYMTYMASLDKPSD
;
A
#
# COMPACT_ATOMS: atom_id res chain seq x y z
N MET A 1 11.13 21.88 10.01
CA MET A 1 11.84 20.92 9.12
C MET A 1 10.90 19.93 8.43
N ALA A 2 9.78 19.50 9.04
CA ALA A 2 8.63 18.92 8.31
C ALA A 2 8.05 19.89 7.25
N THR A 3 8.07 21.18 7.59
CA THR A 3 7.63 22.31 6.77
C THR A 3 8.32 22.42 5.40
N ALA A 4 9.58 21.98 5.26
CA ALA A 4 10.31 22.05 3.99
C ALA A 4 9.88 20.97 2.99
N PHE A 5 9.37 19.84 3.48
CA PHE A 5 8.89 18.73 2.66
C PHE A 5 7.49 19.01 2.09
N LEU A 6 6.68 19.73 2.86
CA LEU A 6 5.28 20.01 2.57
C LEU A 6 5.09 21.30 1.77
N LYS A 7 5.95 22.30 1.99
CA LYS A 7 6.08 23.46 1.10
C LYS A 7 6.42 23.06 -0.34
N ARG A 8 7.02 21.88 -0.53
CA ARG A 8 7.43 21.37 -1.84
C ARG A 8 6.40 20.45 -2.51
N GLN A 9 5.49 19.82 -1.77
CA GLN A 9 4.33 19.13 -2.37
C GLN A 9 3.18 20.09 -2.72
N ASN A 10 2.98 21.17 -1.97
CA ASN A 10 2.05 22.24 -2.35
C ASN A 10 2.44 22.95 -3.66
N LEU A 11 3.74 22.94 -4.03
CA LEU A 11 4.20 23.41 -5.33
C LEU A 11 3.76 22.49 -6.49
N PHE A 12 3.57 21.18 -6.27
CA PHE A 12 3.09 20.28 -7.34
C PHE A 12 1.59 20.44 -7.61
N THR A 13 0.79 20.75 -6.60
CA THR A 13 -0.63 21.08 -6.77
C THR A 13 -0.82 22.48 -7.38
N ASN A 14 0.00 23.46 -6.97
CA ASN A 14 -0.04 24.81 -7.55
C ASN A 14 0.58 24.91 -8.95
N CYS A 15 1.62 24.15 -9.29
CA CYS A 15 2.13 24.10 -10.67
C CYS A 15 1.10 23.48 -11.62
N ARG A 16 0.23 22.58 -11.15
CA ARG A 16 -0.90 22.07 -11.94
C ARG A 16 -1.94 23.14 -12.22
N HIS A 17 -2.15 24.10 -11.31
CA HIS A 17 -3.01 25.27 -11.51
C HIS A 17 -2.34 26.41 -12.29
N TYR A 18 -1.02 26.61 -12.14
CA TYR A 18 -0.28 27.68 -12.83
C TYR A 18 0.00 27.33 -14.30
N ILE A 19 0.20 26.05 -14.62
CA ILE A 19 0.29 25.55 -16.01
C ILE A 19 -1.09 25.59 -16.69
N PHE A 20 -2.19 25.42 -15.94
CA PHE A 20 -3.55 25.58 -16.48
C PHE A 20 -3.98 27.05 -16.63
N SER A 21 -3.46 27.96 -15.80
CA SER A 21 -3.77 29.39 -15.84
C SER A 21 -2.93 30.16 -16.88
N ASN A 22 -1.64 29.81 -17.05
CA ASN A 22 -0.79 30.43 -18.09
C ASN A 22 -0.99 29.85 -19.50
N GLY A 23 -1.72 28.74 -19.64
CA GLY A 23 -2.19 28.24 -20.94
C GLY A 23 -3.41 29.00 -21.49
N GLN A 24 -4.07 29.82 -20.68
CA GLN A 24 -5.24 30.62 -21.10
C GLN A 24 -4.88 31.99 -21.70
N ASN A 25 -3.66 32.50 -21.48
CA ASN A 25 -3.26 33.84 -21.96
C ASN A 25 -2.60 33.88 -23.35
N HIS A 26 -2.43 32.73 -24.02
CA HIS A 26 -1.96 32.67 -25.41
C HIS A 26 -3.08 32.44 -26.45
N ASN A 27 -4.36 32.52 -26.04
CA ASN A 27 -5.50 32.12 -26.87
C ASN A 27 -6.10 33.23 -27.75
N ASN A 28 -5.61 34.47 -27.65
CA ASN A 28 -6.14 35.58 -28.46
C ASN A 28 -5.57 35.67 -29.89
N ASN A 29 -4.51 34.93 -30.22
CA ASN A 29 -3.92 34.93 -31.57
C ASN A 29 -4.32 33.72 -32.43
N TYR A 30 -5.06 32.74 -31.89
CA TYR A 30 -5.58 31.61 -32.67
C TYR A 30 -7.01 31.85 -33.18
N GLN A 31 -7.78 32.75 -32.56
CA GLN A 31 -9.14 33.08 -32.99
C GLN A 31 -9.22 33.77 -34.37
N MET A 32 -8.15 34.41 -34.85
CA MET A 32 -8.14 35.07 -36.16
C MET A 32 -7.84 34.13 -37.33
N ILE A 33 -7.30 32.93 -37.06
CA ILE A 33 -6.94 31.93 -38.09
C ILE A 33 -8.05 30.88 -38.24
N TYR A 34 -8.85 30.65 -37.21
CA TYR A 34 -9.97 29.68 -37.26
C TYR A 34 -11.23 30.20 -37.97
N SER A 35 -11.39 31.51 -38.17
CA SER A 35 -12.52 32.09 -38.94
C SER A 35 -12.40 31.89 -40.45
N HIS A 36 -11.20 31.54 -40.95
CA HIS A 36 -10.98 31.29 -42.39
C HIS A 36 -11.11 29.82 -42.81
N ILE A 37 -11.14 28.88 -41.87
CA ILE A 37 -11.26 27.43 -42.16
C ILE A 37 -12.70 26.93 -41.93
N THR A 38 -13.52 27.69 -41.20
CA THR A 38 -14.91 27.36 -40.82
C THR A 38 -15.91 27.35 -41.98
N ASN A 39 -15.49 27.67 -43.23
CA ASN A 39 -16.39 27.75 -44.39
C ASN A 39 -16.33 26.55 -45.36
N ARG A 40 -15.56 25.49 -45.06
CA ARG A 40 -15.48 24.28 -45.94
C ARG A 40 -15.85 22.94 -45.29
N GLY A 41 -16.29 22.91 -44.04
CA GLY A 41 -16.55 21.65 -43.31
C GLY A 41 -18.01 21.36 -42.96
N ALA A 42 -18.98 22.07 -43.55
CA ALA A 42 -20.41 21.98 -43.26
C ALA A 42 -21.11 20.70 -43.77
N HIS A 43 -20.40 19.57 -43.85
CA HIS A 43 -20.93 18.27 -44.24
C HIS A 43 -20.29 17.15 -43.40
N HIS A 44 -20.59 17.10 -42.10
CA HIS A 44 -20.62 15.85 -41.30
C HIS A 44 -20.90 16.18 -39.82
N LYS A 45 -22.13 16.60 -39.52
CA LYS A 45 -22.69 16.54 -38.17
C LYS A 45 -24.05 15.87 -38.23
N HIS A 46 -24.09 14.57 -37.92
CA HIS A 46 -25.22 14.00 -37.20
C HIS A 46 -24.82 12.69 -36.52
N ASN A 47 -25.25 12.56 -35.27
CA ASN A 47 -25.38 11.34 -34.47
C ASN A 47 -24.16 10.83 -33.70
N HIS A 48 -23.88 11.61 -32.66
CA HIS A 48 -23.34 11.18 -31.37
C HIS A 48 -24.31 10.21 -30.66
N GLN A 49 -24.15 8.88 -30.85
CA GLN A 49 -24.58 7.84 -29.90
C GLN A 49 -24.19 6.46 -30.42
N ARG A 50 -23.05 5.91 -29.95
CA ARG A 50 -22.79 4.47 -29.91
C ARG A 50 -21.54 4.13 -29.07
N ASN A 51 -21.82 3.78 -27.82
CA ASN A 51 -21.33 2.60 -27.09
C ASN A 51 -19.81 2.30 -27.02
N VAL A 52 -19.24 2.52 -25.82
CA VAL A 52 -18.73 1.46 -24.93
C VAL A 52 -18.30 0.17 -25.64
N LYS A 53 -17.04 0.06 -26.09
CA LYS A 53 -16.40 -1.21 -26.49
C LYS A 53 -14.87 -1.11 -26.45
N TYR A 54 -14.29 -0.98 -25.25
CA TYR A 54 -12.87 -1.31 -25.05
C TYR A 54 -12.57 -2.13 -23.77
N TYR A 55 -13.58 -2.45 -22.96
CA TYR A 55 -13.44 -3.25 -21.73
C TYR A 55 -13.82 -4.75 -21.85
N SER A 56 -14.03 -5.30 -23.04
CA SER A 56 -14.53 -6.69 -23.17
C SER A 56 -13.47 -7.77 -23.43
N ARG A 57 -12.16 -7.48 -23.34
CA ARG A 57 -11.11 -8.48 -23.66
C ARG A 57 -10.27 -9.03 -22.51
N PHE A 58 -10.58 -8.70 -21.25
CA PHE A 58 -9.89 -9.30 -20.10
C PHE A 58 -10.79 -10.11 -19.14
N SER A 59 -12.08 -10.27 -19.45
CA SER A 59 -13.03 -11.05 -18.62
C SER A 59 -13.06 -12.55 -18.91
N ASN A 60 -12.32 -13.04 -19.92
CA ASN A 60 -12.31 -14.47 -20.29
C ASN A 60 -11.08 -15.25 -19.76
N MET A 61 -10.18 -14.62 -18.99
CA MET A 61 -9.02 -15.32 -18.40
C MET A 61 -9.32 -15.92 -17.00
N PHE A 62 -10.49 -15.67 -16.43
CA PHE A 62 -10.90 -16.21 -15.11
C PHE A 62 -12.07 -17.21 -15.16
N ARG A 63 -12.38 -17.76 -16.34
CA ARG A 63 -13.41 -18.81 -16.50
C ARG A 63 -12.84 -20.11 -17.06
N ARG A 64 -11.71 -20.58 -16.53
CA ARG A 64 -11.25 -21.97 -16.71
C ARG A 64 -10.21 -22.37 -15.68
N SER A 65 -10.64 -22.56 -14.44
CA SER A 65 -9.98 -23.40 -13.43
C SER A 65 -10.98 -23.74 -12.34
N ARG A 66 -12.11 -24.31 -12.76
CA ARG A 66 -13.04 -25.01 -11.87
C ARG A 66 -13.23 -26.37 -12.51
N GLU A 67 -12.25 -27.25 -12.29
CA GLU A 67 -12.31 -28.71 -12.49
C GLU A 67 -10.90 -29.27 -12.32
N VAL A 68 -10.49 -29.49 -11.07
CA VAL A 68 -9.70 -30.66 -10.69
C VAL A 68 -10.28 -31.12 -9.35
N SER A 69 -11.39 -31.86 -9.44
CA SER A 69 -11.82 -32.75 -8.37
C SER A 69 -11.34 -34.14 -8.75
N GLY A 70 -10.27 -34.59 -8.11
CA GLY A 70 -9.82 -35.98 -8.10
C GLY A 70 -9.56 -36.39 -6.65
N PRO A 71 -9.98 -37.59 -6.22
CA PRO A 71 -9.98 -37.97 -4.81
C PRO A 71 -8.56 -38.36 -4.34
N ILE A 72 -8.18 -37.88 -3.15
CA ILE A 72 -7.02 -38.43 -2.43
C ILE A 72 -7.51 -39.74 -1.78
N VAL A 73 -7.13 -40.87 -2.36
CA VAL A 73 -7.35 -42.21 -1.80
C VAL A 73 -6.31 -42.43 -0.70
N PHE A 74 -6.73 -42.39 0.57
CA PHE A 74 -6.00 -43.07 1.64
C PHE A 74 -6.65 -44.45 1.82
N GLY A 75 -5.88 -45.49 1.53
CA GLY A 75 -6.25 -46.86 1.81
C GLY A 75 -6.20 -47.13 3.30
N SER A 76 -7.36 -47.34 3.91
CA SER A 76 -7.50 -48.04 5.17
C SER A 76 -8.82 -48.81 5.13
N SER A 77 -8.73 -50.12 4.93
CA SER A 77 -9.80 -51.08 5.14
C SER A 77 -10.22 -51.07 6.61
N VAL A 78 -11.43 -50.61 6.90
CA VAL A 78 -12.34 -51.18 7.92
C VAL A 78 -13.76 -50.69 7.66
N SER A 79 -14.68 -51.61 7.88
CA SER A 79 -16.09 -51.64 7.50
C SER A 79 -17.00 -50.69 8.28
N GLY A 80 -17.87 -49.99 7.52
CA GLY A 80 -19.29 -49.76 7.80
C GLY A 80 -19.72 -48.87 8.97
N VAL A 81 -20.17 -47.64 8.68
CA VAL A 81 -21.47 -47.08 9.11
C VAL A 81 -21.87 -45.93 8.17
N SER A 82 -23.14 -45.86 7.78
CA SER A 82 -23.73 -44.91 6.85
C SER A 82 -24.10 -43.55 7.48
N SER A 83 -24.00 -42.51 6.65
CA SER A 83 -24.86 -41.31 6.55
C SER A 83 -24.49 -39.97 7.28
N SER A 84 -24.24 -38.99 6.40
CA SER A 84 -24.70 -37.58 6.46
C SER A 84 -23.83 -36.49 7.14
N SER A 85 -23.56 -35.44 6.33
CA SER A 85 -23.39 -34.03 6.73
C SER A 85 -22.03 -33.47 7.21
N SER A 86 -20.94 -33.72 6.48
CA SER A 86 -19.61 -33.16 6.81
C SER A 86 -19.32 -31.70 6.35
N LYS A 87 -20.34 -30.84 6.24
CA LYS A 87 -20.14 -29.38 6.01
C LYS A 87 -20.27 -28.52 7.28
N LYS A 88 -20.69 -29.11 8.41
CA LYS A 88 -20.90 -28.39 9.68
C LYS A 88 -19.69 -28.44 10.64
N SER A 89 -18.66 -29.24 10.33
CA SER A 89 -17.53 -29.49 11.23
C SER A 89 -16.54 -28.31 11.29
N VAL A 90 -16.25 -27.66 10.16
CA VAL A 90 -15.31 -26.52 10.10
C VAL A 90 -15.84 -25.29 10.85
N GLY A 91 -17.15 -25.01 10.74
CA GLY A 91 -17.78 -23.88 11.43
C GLY A 91 -17.86 -24.04 12.95
N ARG A 92 -17.92 -25.28 13.47
CA ARG A 92 -18.01 -25.57 14.91
C ARG A 92 -16.67 -25.58 15.63
N VAL A 93 -15.57 -25.77 14.90
CA VAL A 93 -14.21 -25.59 15.44
C VAL A 93 -13.88 -24.10 15.58
N LEU A 94 -14.29 -23.27 14.62
CA LEU A 94 -14.11 -21.82 14.68
C LEU A 94 -14.82 -21.18 15.88
N SER A 95 -15.97 -21.71 16.30
CA SER A 95 -16.70 -21.20 17.47
C SER A 95 -16.08 -21.56 18.82
N LYS A 96 -15.14 -22.53 18.88
CA LYS A 96 -14.41 -22.88 20.11
C LYS A 96 -13.08 -22.13 20.26
N VAL A 97 -12.59 -21.51 19.19
CA VAL A 97 -11.32 -20.76 19.17
C VAL A 97 -11.66 -19.32 18.82
N GLY A 98 -11.68 -18.43 19.82
CA GLY A 98 -11.99 -17.01 19.58
C GLY A 98 -11.11 -16.38 18.49
N PHE A 99 -11.50 -15.19 17.99
CA PHE A 99 -10.84 -14.53 16.85
C PHE A 99 -9.30 -14.50 16.96
N VAL A 100 -8.77 -14.20 18.14
CA VAL A 100 -7.33 -14.17 18.41
C VAL A 100 -6.69 -15.55 18.18
N GLY A 101 -7.28 -16.62 18.70
CA GLY A 101 -6.76 -17.96 18.52
C GLY A 101 -6.86 -18.44 17.06
N TRP A 102 -7.93 -18.07 16.35
CA TRP A 102 -8.03 -18.28 14.90
C TRP A 102 -6.90 -17.56 14.14
N TYR A 103 -6.67 -16.27 14.43
CA TYR A 103 -5.63 -15.48 13.78
C TYR A 103 -4.22 -16.03 14.07
N LEU A 104 -3.95 -16.42 15.31
CA LEU A 104 -2.68 -17.07 15.69
C LEU A 104 -2.52 -18.42 14.98
N GLY A 105 -3.60 -19.19 14.81
CA GLY A 105 -3.60 -20.41 14.01
C GLY A 105 -3.29 -20.16 12.52
N MET A 106 -3.82 -19.07 11.96
CA MET A 106 -3.52 -18.64 10.58
C MET A 106 -2.06 -18.21 10.42
N ILE A 107 -1.51 -17.45 11.38
CA ILE A 107 -0.08 -17.10 11.38
C ILE A 107 0.80 -18.35 11.41
N LYS A 108 0.42 -19.40 12.15
CA LYS A 108 1.21 -20.64 12.22
C LYS A 108 1.10 -21.48 10.95
N SER A 109 -0.10 -21.64 10.39
CA SER A 109 -0.36 -22.51 9.24
C SER A 109 0.04 -21.89 7.90
N ARG A 110 -0.17 -20.58 7.73
CA ARG A 110 0.12 -19.83 6.50
C ARG A 110 0.74 -18.47 6.84
N PRO A 111 1.98 -18.45 7.37
CA PRO A 111 2.57 -17.25 7.96
C PRO A 111 2.69 -16.09 6.98
N ILE A 112 3.23 -16.33 5.78
CA ILE A 112 3.49 -15.26 4.80
C ILE A 112 2.16 -14.66 4.32
N VAL A 113 1.22 -15.50 3.89
CA VAL A 113 -0.09 -15.04 3.37
C VAL A 113 -0.84 -14.26 4.44
N THR A 114 -0.93 -14.79 5.67
CA THR A 114 -1.65 -14.12 6.76
C THR A 114 -1.05 -12.77 7.09
N LYS A 115 0.29 -12.70 7.25
CA LYS A 115 1.00 -11.44 7.53
C LYS A 115 0.86 -10.42 6.41
N SER A 116 0.84 -10.89 5.16
CA SER A 116 0.69 -10.05 3.97
C SER A 116 -0.71 -9.45 3.86
N LEU A 117 -1.75 -10.26 4.07
CA LEU A 117 -3.12 -9.77 4.13
C LEU A 117 -3.32 -8.77 5.28
N THR A 118 -2.77 -9.06 6.45
CA THR A 118 -2.80 -8.13 7.59
C THR A 118 -2.11 -6.81 7.25
N SER A 119 -0.92 -6.85 6.66
CA SER A 119 -0.18 -5.64 6.25
C SER A 119 -0.97 -4.82 5.22
N SER A 120 -1.55 -5.48 4.21
CA SER A 120 -2.43 -4.84 3.22
C SER A 120 -3.61 -4.12 3.87
N LEU A 121 -4.29 -4.76 4.82
CA LEU A 121 -5.43 -4.15 5.52
C LEU A 121 -4.99 -2.94 6.34
N ILE A 122 -3.87 -3.04 7.06
CA ILE A 122 -3.33 -1.91 7.83
C ILE A 122 -3.00 -0.74 6.92
N TYR A 123 -2.40 -0.98 5.74
CA TYR A 123 -2.07 0.07 4.78
C TYR A 123 -3.31 0.71 4.15
N VAL A 124 -4.37 -0.07 3.89
CA VAL A 124 -5.67 0.47 3.45
C VAL A 124 -6.24 1.41 4.51
N VAL A 125 -6.26 0.96 5.77
CA VAL A 125 -6.79 1.76 6.88
C VAL A 125 -5.92 3.02 7.09
N ALA A 126 -4.60 2.89 7.08
CA ALA A 126 -3.66 4.01 7.19
C ALA A 126 -3.93 5.07 6.11
N ASP A 127 -4.10 4.63 4.85
CA ASP A 127 -4.31 5.53 3.74
C ASP A 127 -5.68 6.21 3.80
N PHE A 128 -6.75 5.49 4.19
CA PHE A 128 -8.05 6.13 4.44
C PHE A 128 -7.95 7.19 5.54
N THR A 129 -7.35 6.86 6.69
CA THR A 129 -7.16 7.83 7.78
C THR A 129 -6.35 9.04 7.32
N SER A 130 -5.28 8.83 6.56
CA SER A 130 -4.50 9.92 5.97
C SER A 130 -5.34 10.79 5.05
N GLN A 131 -6.15 10.19 4.18
CA GLN A 131 -7.00 10.96 3.28
C GLN A 131 -8.07 11.73 4.05
N THR A 132 -8.67 11.17 5.10
CA THR A 132 -9.62 11.87 5.98
C THR A 132 -9.00 13.08 6.67
N ILE A 133 -7.73 13.00 7.07
CA ILE A 133 -7.02 14.13 7.72
C ILE A 133 -6.61 15.19 6.69
N ALA A 134 -6.19 14.77 5.49
CA ALA A 134 -5.60 15.66 4.51
C ALA A 134 -6.62 16.39 3.61
N LEU A 135 -7.76 15.75 3.34
CA LEU A 135 -8.79 16.23 2.41
C LEU A 135 -9.88 17.02 3.15
N PRO A 136 -10.36 18.14 2.59
CA PRO A 136 -11.62 18.75 3.02
C PRO A 136 -12.79 17.77 2.88
N SER A 137 -13.82 17.90 3.71
CA SER A 137 -14.98 16.99 3.72
C SER A 137 -15.74 16.90 2.37
N SER A 138 -15.50 17.83 1.45
CA SER A 138 -16.10 17.87 0.12
C SER A 138 -15.36 17.05 -0.93
N GLU A 139 -14.09 16.70 -0.70
CA GLU A 139 -13.27 15.99 -1.68
C GLU A 139 -13.43 14.46 -1.55
N PRO A 140 -13.62 13.72 -2.67
CA PRO A 140 -13.77 12.28 -2.64
C PRO A 140 -12.45 11.56 -2.33
N TYR A 141 -12.54 10.37 -1.77
CA TYR A 141 -11.39 9.50 -1.56
C TYR A 141 -10.76 9.03 -2.89
N ASP A 142 -9.43 9.08 -2.97
CA ASP A 142 -8.63 8.47 -4.03
C ASP A 142 -8.46 6.97 -3.77
N TYR A 143 -9.40 6.19 -4.30
CA TYR A 143 -9.35 4.72 -4.22
C TYR A 143 -8.18 4.11 -5.01
N MET A 144 -7.67 4.80 -6.04
CA MET A 144 -6.51 4.31 -6.80
C MET A 144 -5.25 4.39 -5.94
N ARG A 145 -5.09 5.46 -5.17
CA ARG A 145 -4.05 5.58 -4.13
C ARG A 145 -4.17 4.47 -3.09
N THR A 146 -5.37 4.25 -2.56
CA THR A 146 -5.59 3.19 -1.56
C THR A 146 -5.26 1.80 -2.13
N SER A 147 -5.59 1.53 -3.40
CA SER A 147 -5.27 0.26 -4.05
C SER A 147 -3.76 0.03 -4.20
N ARG A 148 -2.98 1.09 -4.49
CA ARG A 148 -1.51 1.04 -4.55
C ARG A 148 -0.91 0.73 -3.18
N MET A 149 -1.44 1.36 -2.12
CA MET A 149 -1.02 1.09 -0.74
C MET A 149 -1.37 -0.32 -0.29
N ALA A 150 -2.56 -0.81 -0.66
CA ALA A 150 -2.97 -2.20 -0.42
C ALA A 150 -2.02 -3.18 -1.10
N GLY A 151 -1.72 -2.97 -2.39
CA GLY A 151 -0.80 -3.79 -3.17
C GLY A 151 0.61 -3.80 -2.59
N TYR A 152 1.12 -2.65 -2.15
CA TYR A 152 2.43 -2.55 -1.49
C TYR A 152 2.46 -3.37 -0.18
N GLY A 153 1.45 -3.23 0.68
CA GLY A 153 1.34 -4.01 1.92
C GLY A 153 1.26 -5.52 1.65
N LEU A 154 0.49 -5.91 0.64
CA LEU A 154 0.25 -7.31 0.29
C LEU A 154 1.48 -7.99 -0.34
N VAL A 155 2.08 -7.37 -1.34
CA VAL A 155 3.07 -8.03 -2.21
C VAL A 155 4.50 -7.79 -1.73
N ILE A 156 4.77 -6.61 -1.18
CA ILE A 156 6.13 -6.19 -0.83
C ILE A 156 6.32 -6.28 0.68
N LEU A 157 5.63 -5.43 1.44
CA LEU A 157 5.96 -5.22 2.85
C LEU A 157 5.67 -6.43 3.73
N GLY A 158 4.52 -7.09 3.53
CA GLY A 158 4.14 -8.27 4.30
C GLY A 158 5.18 -9.41 4.22
N PRO A 159 5.54 -9.87 3.01
CA PRO A 159 6.59 -10.87 2.84
C PRO A 159 7.95 -10.39 3.34
N THR A 160 8.38 -9.16 3.01
CA THR A 160 9.71 -8.69 3.41
C THR A 160 9.85 -8.58 4.92
N LEU A 161 8.84 -8.09 5.65
CA LEU A 161 8.84 -8.07 7.11
C LEU A 161 8.89 -9.49 7.69
N HIS A 162 8.15 -10.44 7.11
CA HIS A 162 8.24 -11.84 7.52
C HIS A 162 9.68 -12.34 7.44
N PHE A 163 10.34 -12.19 6.29
CA PHE A 163 11.70 -12.68 6.12
C PHE A 163 12.70 -11.89 6.96
N TRP A 164 12.57 -10.57 7.07
CA TRP A 164 13.45 -9.71 7.86
C TRP A 164 13.47 -10.12 9.33
N PHE A 165 12.30 -10.24 9.97
CA PHE A 165 12.25 -10.57 11.40
C PHE A 165 12.71 -11.99 11.70
N ASN A 166 12.43 -12.96 10.82
CA ASN A 166 12.96 -14.33 10.95
C ASN A 166 14.48 -14.37 10.73
N PHE A 167 15.00 -13.63 9.75
CA PHE A 167 16.43 -13.50 9.51
C PHE A 167 17.13 -12.91 10.74
N MET A 168 16.64 -11.78 11.27
CA MET A 168 17.15 -11.16 12.50
C MET A 168 17.09 -12.10 13.71
N SER A 169 16.04 -12.92 13.85
CA SER A 169 15.96 -13.88 14.95
C SER A 169 16.93 -15.04 14.80
N ASN A 170 17.34 -15.39 13.58
CA ASN A 170 18.29 -16.46 13.33
C ASN A 170 19.74 -15.99 13.54
N ILE A 171 20.10 -14.81 13.02
CA ILE A 171 21.48 -14.29 13.13
C ILE A 171 21.79 -13.66 14.50
N LEU A 172 20.76 -13.16 15.18
CA LEU A 172 20.87 -12.45 16.46
C LEU A 172 19.79 -13.00 17.40
N PRO A 173 19.87 -14.25 17.87
CA PRO A 173 18.76 -14.89 18.60
C PRO A 173 18.50 -14.28 19.98
N ALA A 174 19.52 -13.70 20.61
CA ALA A 174 19.40 -13.14 21.94
C ALA A 174 18.52 -11.86 21.99
N ARG A 175 17.99 -11.58 23.20
CA ARG A 175 17.13 -10.43 23.51
C ARG A 175 17.75 -9.52 24.59
N ASP A 176 19.05 -9.62 24.81
CA ASP A 176 19.82 -8.66 25.61
C ASP A 176 19.88 -7.28 24.91
N LEU A 177 20.25 -6.25 25.66
CA LEU A 177 20.31 -4.88 25.14
C LEU A 177 21.31 -4.72 23.97
N PRO A 178 22.56 -5.22 24.05
CA PRO A 178 23.48 -5.18 22.92
C PRO A 178 22.94 -5.82 21.64
N THR A 179 22.38 -7.03 21.73
CA THR A 179 21.82 -7.73 20.56
C THR A 179 20.63 -6.97 19.98
N THR A 180 19.78 -6.40 20.84
CA THR A 180 18.64 -5.58 20.41
C THR A 180 19.10 -4.31 19.70
N ALA A 181 20.12 -3.63 20.24
CA ALA A 181 20.71 -2.45 19.62
C ALA A 181 21.31 -2.77 18.24
N LYS A 182 21.97 -3.92 18.07
CA LYS A 182 22.48 -4.39 16.76
C LYS A 182 21.34 -4.60 15.74
N LYS A 183 20.23 -5.22 16.14
CA LYS A 183 19.05 -5.39 15.27
C LYS A 183 18.46 -4.06 14.85
N MET A 184 18.34 -3.12 15.78
CA MET A 184 17.87 -1.75 15.50
C MET A 184 18.81 -1.03 14.53
N ALA A 185 20.12 -1.12 14.74
CA ALA A 185 21.10 -0.52 13.84
C ALA A 185 20.98 -1.07 12.42
N LEU A 186 20.86 -2.39 12.25
CA LEU A 186 20.62 -3.02 10.95
C LEU A 186 19.27 -2.60 10.33
N GLY A 187 18.24 -2.43 11.16
CA GLY A 187 16.96 -1.88 10.75
C GLY A 187 17.09 -0.49 10.16
N GLN A 188 17.81 0.41 10.83
CA GLN A 188 17.97 1.81 10.41
C GLN A 188 18.94 1.99 9.23
N THR A 189 19.98 1.17 9.11
CA THR A 189 21.03 1.36 8.09
C THR A 189 20.85 0.51 6.84
N VAL A 190 20.09 -0.60 6.94
CA VAL A 190 19.91 -1.54 5.82
C VAL A 190 18.45 -1.63 5.42
N TYR A 191 17.59 -2.13 6.31
CA TYR A 191 16.20 -2.43 5.96
C TYR A 191 15.39 -1.16 5.66
N GLY A 192 15.45 -0.16 6.53
CA GLY A 192 14.73 1.10 6.38
C GLY A 192 15.05 1.82 5.06
N PRO A 193 16.34 2.10 4.74
CA PRO A 193 16.72 2.76 3.48
C PRO A 193 16.27 1.96 2.26
N PHE A 194 16.46 0.64 2.26
CA PHE A 194 16.06 -0.23 1.17
C PHE A 194 14.54 -0.20 0.94
N MET A 195 13.76 -0.33 2.00
CA MET A 195 12.30 -0.31 1.91
C MET A 195 11.77 1.07 1.52
N ASN A 196 12.38 2.16 1.98
CA ASN A 196 12.00 3.51 1.57
C ASN A 196 12.25 3.75 0.08
N VAL A 197 13.39 3.29 -0.45
CA VAL A 197 13.66 3.37 -1.90
C VAL A 197 12.60 2.62 -2.69
N ILE A 198 12.30 1.38 -2.32
CA ILE A 198 11.25 0.58 -2.98
C ILE A 198 9.91 1.29 -2.91
N PHE A 199 9.51 1.79 -1.73
CA PHE A 199 8.23 2.45 -1.54
C PHE A 199 8.09 3.68 -2.45
N PHE A 200 9.08 4.58 -2.46
CA PHE A 200 9.02 5.79 -3.28
C PHE A 200 9.09 5.48 -4.77
N SER A 201 9.98 4.58 -5.19
CA SER A 201 10.11 4.19 -6.59
C SER A 201 8.86 3.50 -7.12
N LEU A 202 8.30 2.55 -6.37
CA LEU A 202 7.08 1.84 -6.78
C LEU A 202 5.89 2.80 -6.86
N ASN A 203 5.72 3.67 -5.86
CA ASN A 203 4.63 4.63 -5.90
C ASN A 203 4.76 5.62 -7.06
N ALA A 204 5.96 6.10 -7.35
CA ALA A 204 6.22 6.97 -8.51
C ALA A 204 5.94 6.26 -9.84
N ALA A 205 6.48 5.05 -10.01
CA ALA A 205 6.23 4.25 -11.21
C ALA A 205 4.73 3.96 -11.43
N LEU A 206 3.99 3.63 -10.36
CA LEU A 206 2.53 3.42 -10.42
C LEU A 206 1.74 4.71 -10.65
N GLN A 207 2.36 5.88 -10.54
CA GLN A 207 1.79 7.18 -10.94
C GLN A 207 2.08 7.54 -12.39
N GLY A 208 2.84 6.69 -13.10
CA GLY A 208 3.26 6.95 -14.48
C GLY A 208 4.46 7.88 -14.60
N GLU A 209 5.20 8.11 -13.51
CA GLU A 209 6.44 8.90 -13.55
C GLU A 209 7.55 8.14 -14.30
N ASP A 210 8.36 8.87 -15.05
CA ASP A 210 9.52 8.33 -15.74
C ASP A 210 10.71 8.09 -14.79
N SER A 211 11.77 7.46 -15.30
CA SER A 211 12.95 7.13 -14.49
C SER A 211 13.66 8.36 -13.91
N SER A 212 13.67 9.48 -14.63
CA SER A 212 14.30 10.73 -14.18
C SER A 212 13.50 11.38 -13.05
N GLU A 213 12.16 11.35 -13.15
CA GLU A 213 11.23 11.84 -12.13
C GLU A 213 11.31 10.98 -10.86
N ILE A 214 11.40 9.66 -11.00
CA ILE A 214 11.59 8.74 -9.88
C ILE A 214 12.88 9.06 -9.12
N VAL A 215 14.00 9.27 -9.84
CA VAL A 215 15.27 9.64 -9.21
C VAL A 215 15.18 11.00 -8.54
N ALA A 216 14.51 11.99 -9.16
CA ALA A 216 14.29 13.29 -8.56
C ALA A 216 13.47 13.19 -7.25
N ARG A 217 12.44 12.34 -7.22
CA ARG A 217 11.65 12.06 -6.01
C ARG A 217 12.49 11.43 -4.91
N LEU A 218 13.29 10.42 -5.24
CA LEU A 218 14.17 9.79 -4.25
C LEU A 218 15.15 10.81 -3.64
N LYS A 219 15.79 11.63 -4.46
CA LYS A 219 16.68 12.71 -3.98
C LYS A 219 15.95 13.72 -3.11
N ARG A 220 14.69 14.02 -3.41
CA ARG A 220 13.85 14.96 -2.66
C ARG A 220 13.39 14.38 -1.32
N ASP A 221 13.06 13.08 -1.26
CA ASP A 221 12.20 12.53 -0.20
C ASP A 221 12.89 11.52 0.70
N LEU A 222 13.90 10.82 0.20
CA LEU A 222 14.50 9.71 0.93
C LEU A 222 15.18 10.19 2.22
N ILE A 223 16.08 11.17 2.10
CA ILE A 223 16.84 11.68 3.24
C ILE A 223 15.94 12.36 4.29
N PRO A 224 15.02 13.28 3.92
CA PRO A 224 14.10 13.84 4.90
C PRO A 224 13.26 12.79 5.63
N THR A 225 12.77 11.76 4.90
CA THR A 225 11.98 10.68 5.49
C THR A 225 12.80 9.87 6.49
N MET A 226 14.04 9.54 6.14
CA MET A 226 14.95 8.82 7.03
C MET A 226 15.26 9.64 8.29
N LEU A 227 15.60 10.93 8.13
CA LEU A 227 15.92 11.81 9.27
C LEU A 227 14.73 11.99 10.22
N ASN A 228 13.53 12.20 9.69
CA ASN A 228 12.32 12.30 10.52
C ASN A 228 12.06 10.98 11.27
N GLY A 229 12.42 9.85 10.65
CA GLY A 229 12.26 8.53 11.21
C GLY A 229 13.29 8.16 12.30
N LEU A 230 14.42 8.86 12.40
CA LEU A 230 15.56 8.46 13.24
C LEU A 230 15.26 8.41 14.73
N MET A 231 14.27 9.16 15.23
CA MET A 231 13.84 9.06 16.62
C MET A 231 12.69 8.07 16.81
N TYR A 232 11.77 8.04 15.84
CA TYR A 232 10.56 7.22 15.91
C TYR A 232 10.85 5.73 15.77
N TRP A 233 11.58 5.34 14.72
CA TRP A 233 11.77 3.94 14.38
C TRP A 233 12.66 3.18 15.36
N PRO A 234 13.75 3.73 15.91
CA PRO A 234 14.51 3.02 16.94
C PRO A 234 13.68 2.68 18.18
N LEU A 235 12.77 3.56 18.62
CA LEU A 235 11.88 3.26 19.73
C LEU A 235 10.92 2.11 19.38
N CYS A 236 10.33 2.14 18.18
CA CYS A 236 9.44 1.11 17.69
C CYS A 236 10.16 -0.24 17.52
N ASP A 237 11.37 -0.22 16.97
CA ASP A 237 12.23 -1.40 16.80
C ASP A 237 12.65 -1.97 18.14
N PHE A 238 13.00 -1.13 19.11
CA PHE A 238 13.31 -1.57 20.47
C PHE A 238 12.13 -2.34 21.07
N ILE A 239 10.91 -1.77 21.01
CA ILE A 239 9.71 -2.43 21.52
C ILE A 239 9.46 -3.76 20.81
N THR A 240 9.58 -3.75 19.48
CA THR A 240 9.35 -4.92 18.63
C THR A 240 10.33 -6.04 18.93
N PHE A 241 11.64 -5.76 18.98
CA PHE A 241 12.66 -6.79 19.16
C PHE A 241 12.80 -7.26 20.62
N LYS A 242 12.61 -6.36 21.59
CA LYS A 242 12.76 -6.69 23.02
C LYS A 242 11.56 -7.44 23.58
N PHE A 243 10.34 -6.99 23.28
CA PHE A 243 9.13 -7.45 23.97
C PHE A 243 8.21 -8.32 23.12
N THR A 244 8.34 -8.29 21.79
CA THR A 244 7.40 -9.02 20.91
C THR A 244 7.99 -10.35 20.43
N PRO A 245 7.23 -11.46 20.48
CA PRO A 245 7.68 -12.72 19.90
C PRO A 245 7.74 -12.63 18.37
N VAL A 246 8.73 -13.30 17.75
CA VAL A 246 9.09 -13.17 16.32
C VAL A 246 7.90 -13.31 15.36
N HIS A 247 6.98 -14.22 15.67
CA HIS A 247 5.81 -14.45 14.82
C HIS A 247 4.83 -13.26 14.79
N LEU A 248 4.81 -12.41 15.83
CA LEU A 248 3.98 -11.20 15.93
C LEU A 248 4.73 -9.90 15.60
N GLN A 249 6.07 -9.92 15.50
CA GLN A 249 6.86 -8.72 15.17
C GLN A 249 6.40 -8.01 13.88
N PRO A 250 6.08 -8.72 12.77
CA PRO A 250 5.51 -8.07 11.59
C PRO A 250 4.21 -7.32 11.86
N LEU A 251 3.31 -7.87 12.70
CA LEU A 251 2.05 -7.20 13.04
C LEU A 251 2.30 -5.92 13.82
N VAL A 252 3.15 -5.99 14.86
CA VAL A 252 3.50 -4.84 15.70
C VAL A 252 4.20 -3.74 14.87
N SER A 253 5.15 -4.11 14.02
CA SER A 253 5.84 -3.18 13.12
C SER A 253 4.89 -2.51 12.11
N ASN A 254 3.92 -3.24 11.55
CA ASN A 254 2.88 -2.63 10.72
C ASN A 254 1.98 -1.68 11.52
N GLY A 255 1.69 -1.98 12.78
CA GLY A 255 0.95 -1.07 13.68
C GLY A 255 1.69 0.25 13.92
N PHE A 256 3.01 0.20 14.14
CA PHE A 256 3.86 1.40 14.17
C PHE A 256 3.83 2.14 12.82
N SER A 257 3.86 1.42 11.70
CA SER A 257 3.76 2.04 10.36
C SER A 257 2.45 2.81 10.16
N TYR A 258 1.33 2.32 10.69
CA TYR A 258 0.05 3.05 10.71
C TYR A 258 0.18 4.35 11.51
N MET A 259 0.67 4.29 12.75
CA MET A 259 0.82 5.48 13.60
C MET A 259 1.76 6.52 12.98
N TRP A 260 2.87 6.07 12.39
CA TRP A 260 3.77 6.92 11.63
C TRP A 260 3.07 7.65 10.49
N THR A 261 2.26 6.92 9.71
CA THR A 261 1.52 7.46 8.56
C THR A 261 0.52 8.54 8.98
N VAL A 262 -0.23 8.28 10.06
CA VAL A 262 -1.16 9.25 10.65
C VAL A 262 -0.41 10.48 11.17
N TYR A 263 0.68 10.29 11.92
CA TYR A 263 1.50 11.38 12.44
C TYR A 263 2.05 12.29 11.31
N MET A 264 2.65 11.70 10.29
CA MET A 264 3.18 12.44 9.14
C MET A 264 2.08 13.23 8.42
N THR A 265 0.88 12.65 8.30
CA THR A 265 -0.25 13.31 7.65
C THR A 265 -0.82 14.45 8.50
N TYR A 266 -0.89 14.26 9.81
CA TYR A 266 -1.34 15.30 10.74
C TYR A 266 -0.37 16.48 10.77
N MET A 267 0.92 16.22 10.92
CA MET A 267 1.95 17.28 10.82
C MET A 267 1.86 18.00 9.47
N ALA A 268 1.54 17.27 8.40
CA ALA A 268 1.30 17.83 7.09
C ALA A 268 0.08 18.75 6.98
N SER A 269 -0.99 18.44 7.70
CA SER A 269 -2.17 19.30 7.75
C SER A 269 -1.94 20.61 8.51
N LEU A 270 -1.08 20.60 9.54
CA LEU A 270 -0.81 21.79 10.37
C LEU A 270 0.05 22.84 9.65
N ASP A 271 0.92 22.42 8.74
CA ASP A 271 1.78 23.32 7.98
C ASP A 271 1.04 24.06 6.83
N LYS A 272 -0.27 23.82 6.65
CA LYS A 272 -1.11 24.64 5.76
C LYS A 272 -1.45 25.95 6.50
N PRO A 273 -1.05 27.13 6.01
CA PRO A 273 -1.43 28.38 6.65
C PRO A 273 -2.96 28.47 6.71
N SER A 274 -3.49 28.83 7.87
CA SER A 274 -4.90 29.18 8.02
C SER A 274 -5.17 30.42 7.17
N ASP A 275 -6.04 30.27 6.17
CA ASP A 275 -6.58 31.38 5.37
C ASP A 275 -7.27 32.43 6.26
#